data_AF-A0A257QPN1-F1
#
_entry.id   AF-A0A257QPN1-F1
#
_cell.length_a   1.000
_cell.length_b   1.000
_cell.length_c   1.000
_cell.angle_alpha   90.00
_cell.angle_beta   90.00
_cell.angle_gamma   90.00
#
_symmetry.space_group_name_H-M   'P 1'
#
loop_
_entity.id
_entity.type
_entity.pdbx_description
1 polymer ?
#
loop_
_entity_poly.entity_id
_entity_poly.type
_entity_poly.pdbx_seq_one_letter_code
_entity_poly.pdbx_strand_id
1 'polypeptide(L)'
;MRIPVFFGAAPAGTVQAGLIEGDFAPLSDSYNVRFSLPETAPENGHSIGCACCVPRGPAATALASLFRARATGAAPFFNAVVARASAAGAAAIKASLQNDPLASARFRLGDEPG
;
A
#
# COMPACT_ATOMS: atom_id res chain seq x y z
N MET A 1 -7.19 15.48 -5.07
CA MET A 1 -5.84 15.13 -5.57
C MET A 1 -5.49 13.73 -5.07
N ARG A 2 -5.09 12.81 -5.95
CA ARG A 2 -4.73 11.41 -5.61
C ARG A 2 -3.23 11.28 -5.38
N ILE A 3 -2.83 10.57 -4.32
CA ILE A 3 -1.44 10.33 -3.93
C ILE A 3 -0.82 9.29 -4.88
N PRO A 4 0.27 9.61 -5.61
CA PRO A 4 0.95 8.65 -6.46
C PRO A 4 1.64 7.55 -5.65
N VAL A 5 1.58 6.32 -6.17
CA VAL A 5 2.29 5.14 -5.67
C VAL A 5 3.36 4.78 -6.70
N PHE A 6 4.62 4.77 -6.27
CA PHE A 6 5.78 4.39 -7.08
C PHE A 6 6.31 3.02 -6.64
N PHE A 7 6.81 2.23 -7.58
CA PHE A 7 7.58 1.02 -7.28
C PHE A 7 9.06 1.37 -7.35
N GLY A 8 9.79 1.25 -6.25
CA GLY A 8 11.22 1.59 -6.21
C GLY A 8 11.53 2.95 -5.59
N ALA A 9 11.39 4.05 -6.35
CA ALA A 9 11.71 5.40 -5.87
C ALA A 9 10.67 6.43 -6.34
N ALA A 10 10.43 7.45 -5.52
CA ALA A 10 9.65 8.62 -5.90
C ALA A 10 10.56 9.71 -6.51
N PRO A 11 10.02 10.66 -7.29
CA PRO A 11 10.77 11.81 -7.80
C PRO A 11 11.43 12.62 -6.68
N ALA A 12 12.56 13.25 -7.00
CA ALA A 12 13.28 14.11 -6.05
C ALA A 12 12.38 15.23 -5.48
N GLY A 13 12.57 15.55 -4.19
CA GLY A 13 11.78 16.56 -3.48
C GLY A 13 10.41 16.09 -2.99
N THR A 14 10.07 14.83 -3.21
CA THR A 14 8.83 14.22 -2.70
C THR A 14 8.98 13.83 -1.23
N VAL A 15 7.94 14.08 -0.42
CA VAL A 15 7.85 13.56 0.95
C VAL A 15 7.07 12.25 0.89
N GLN A 16 7.74 11.15 1.20
CA GLN A 16 7.24 9.80 0.93
C GLN A 16 6.84 9.03 2.18
N ALA A 17 5.87 8.13 2.02
CA ALA A 17 5.60 7.05 2.96
C ALA A 17 5.94 5.69 2.32
N GLY A 18 6.29 4.72 3.14
CA GLY A 18 6.61 3.36 2.72
C GLY A 18 5.41 2.43 2.76
N LEU A 19 5.16 1.72 1.67
CA LEU A 19 4.31 0.54 1.63
C LEU A 19 5.19 -0.69 1.44
N ILE A 20 5.38 -1.48 2.50
CA ILE A 20 6.42 -2.51 2.55
C ILE A 20 5.76 -3.88 2.58
N GLU A 21 6.06 -4.74 1.62
CA GLU A 21 5.64 -6.13 1.66
C GLU A 21 6.52 -6.93 2.63
N GLY A 22 5.93 -7.82 3.44
CA GLY A 22 6.64 -8.78 4.28
C GLY A 22 7.84 -8.18 5.01
N ASP A 23 9.01 -8.78 4.78
CA ASP A 23 10.29 -8.41 5.41
C ASP A 23 11.19 -7.54 4.53
N PHE A 24 10.67 -6.97 3.44
CA PHE A 24 11.45 -5.98 2.68
C PHE A 24 11.92 -4.85 3.60
N ALA A 25 13.10 -4.31 3.30
CA ALA A 25 13.70 -3.23 4.07
C ALA A 25 12.78 -2.00 4.07
N PRO A 26 12.53 -1.37 5.23
CA PRO A 26 11.72 -0.17 5.31
C PRO A 26 12.44 1.01 4.63
N LEU A 27 11.68 2.04 4.26
CA LEU A 27 12.26 3.31 3.85
C LEU A 27 12.74 4.06 5.09
N SER A 28 13.99 4.52 5.07
CA SER A 28 14.54 5.38 6.11
C SER A 28 13.75 6.70 6.22
N ASP A 29 13.66 7.22 7.43
CA ASP A 29 13.08 8.54 7.74
C ASP A 29 11.65 8.75 7.18
N SER A 30 10.90 7.66 7.01
CA SER A 30 9.56 7.65 6.43
C SER A 30 8.58 6.88 7.32
N TYR A 31 7.29 7.22 7.26
CA TYR A 31 6.26 6.40 7.89
C TYR A 31 6.03 5.15 7.05
N ASN A 32 6.19 3.96 7.62
CA ASN A 32 6.10 2.69 6.91
C ASN A 32 4.88 1.88 7.39
N VAL A 33 4.08 1.38 6.45
CA VAL A 33 3.03 0.39 6.73
C VAL A 33 3.38 -0.90 6.01
N ARG A 34 3.25 -2.01 6.74
CA ARG A 34 3.51 -3.36 6.22
C ARG A 34 2.23 -4.03 5.73
N PHE A 35 2.38 -4.87 4.71
CA PHE A 35 1.36 -5.83 4.27
C PHE A 35 2.03 -7.15 3.89
N SER A 36 1.28 -8.25 3.93
CA SER A 36 1.76 -9.55 3.45
C SER A 36 0.68 -10.19 2.61
N LEU A 37 1.07 -10.80 1.50
CA LEU A 37 0.17 -11.65 0.73
C LEU A 37 0.07 -13.03 1.41
N PRO A 38 -1.11 -13.67 1.42
CA PRO A 38 -1.22 -15.04 1.89
C PRO A 38 -0.46 -15.97 0.94
N GLU A 39 0.33 -16.90 1.48
CA GLU A 39 1.11 -17.88 0.69
C GLU A 39 0.21 -18.87 -0.07
N THR A 40 -1.00 -19.12 0.43
CA THR A 40 -2.05 -19.91 -0.22
C THR A 40 -3.41 -19.31 0.11
N ALA A 41 -4.35 -19.35 -0.84
CA ALA A 41 -5.74 -19.05 -0.53
C ALA A 41 -6.20 -20.08 0.54
N PRO A 42 -6.69 -19.67 1.71
CA PRO A 42 -7.05 -20.64 2.74
C PRO A 42 -8.20 -21.50 2.21
N GLU A 43 -7.95 -22.79 2.01
CA GLU A 43 -8.92 -23.68 1.38
C GLU A 43 -10.16 -23.91 2.23
N ASN A 44 -10.09 -23.70 3.56
CA ASN A 44 -11.22 -23.66 4.49
C ASN A 44 -10.75 -23.11 5.86
N GLY A 45 -10.16 -21.92 5.89
CA GLY A 45 -9.57 -21.35 7.11
C GLY A 45 -10.13 -19.97 7.42
N HIS A 46 -11.00 -19.87 8.42
CA HIS A 46 -11.34 -18.58 9.03
C HIS A 46 -10.12 -18.09 9.84
N SER A 47 -9.23 -17.36 9.17
CA SER A 47 -8.32 -16.44 9.83
C SER A 47 -9.12 -15.29 10.45
N ILE A 48 -8.56 -14.59 11.45
CA ILE A 48 -9.16 -13.35 11.98
C ILE A 48 -9.41 -12.40 10.80
N GLY A 49 -10.68 -12.30 10.41
CA GLY A 49 -11.11 -11.60 9.20
C GLY A 49 -11.41 -12.52 8.01
N CYS A 50 -12.58 -13.17 8.00
CA CYS A 50 -13.11 -13.81 6.79
C CYS A 50 -13.23 -12.81 5.63
N ALA A 51 -13.31 -13.26 4.38
CA ALA A 51 -13.54 -12.39 3.22
C ALA A 51 -14.78 -11.47 3.36
N CYS A 52 -15.75 -11.85 4.20
CA CYS A 52 -16.90 -11.00 4.54
C CYS A 52 -16.57 -9.87 5.56
N CYS A 53 -15.53 -10.01 6.39
CA CYS A 53 -15.10 -9.04 7.40
C CYS A 53 -13.85 -8.24 7.00
N VAL A 54 -12.99 -8.79 6.12
CA VAL A 54 -11.89 -8.09 5.45
C VAL A 54 -12.20 -8.09 3.95
N PRO A 55 -13.20 -7.30 3.50
CA PRO A 55 -13.64 -7.29 2.10
C PRO A 55 -12.58 -6.76 1.12
N ARG A 56 -11.42 -6.32 1.64
CA ARG A 56 -10.36 -5.64 0.89
C ARG A 56 -9.06 -6.41 1.07
N GLY A 57 -8.41 -6.78 -0.03
CA GLY A 57 -7.15 -7.53 0.01
C GLY A 57 -6.05 -6.81 0.82
N PRO A 58 -4.98 -7.52 1.22
CA PRO A 58 -3.96 -6.99 2.13
C PRO A 58 -3.35 -5.64 1.69
N ALA A 59 -3.09 -5.47 0.39
CA ALA A 59 -2.55 -4.23 -0.17
C ALA A 59 -3.52 -3.05 -0.05
N ALA A 60 -4.81 -3.24 -0.38
CA ALA A 60 -5.85 -2.21 -0.21
C ALA A 60 -6.04 -1.81 1.25
N THR A 61 -5.98 -2.78 2.16
CA THR A 61 -6.04 -2.53 3.61
C THR A 61 -4.85 -1.69 4.09
N ALA A 62 -3.63 -2.02 3.66
CA ALA A 62 -2.45 -1.25 4.01
C ALA A 62 -2.44 0.17 3.43
N LEU A 63 -2.90 0.35 2.19
CA LEU A 63 -3.11 1.68 1.59
C LEU A 63 -4.13 2.51 2.40
N ALA A 64 -5.21 1.89 2.86
CA ALA A 64 -6.19 2.56 3.71
C ALA A 64 -5.59 2.96 5.07
N SER A 65 -4.76 2.11 5.67
CA SER A 65 -4.02 2.41 6.90
C SER A 65 -3.06 3.58 6.73
N LEU A 66 -2.30 3.63 5.63
CA LEU A 66 -1.44 4.78 5.29
C LEU A 66 -2.23 6.07 5.20
N PHE A 67 -3.34 6.06 4.46
CA PHE A 67 -4.18 7.24 4.31
C PHE A 67 -4.78 7.68 5.64
N ARG A 68 -5.27 6.73 6.46
CA ARG A 68 -5.81 7.02 7.78
C ARG A 68 -4.76 7.67 8.67
N ALA A 69 -3.56 7.10 8.75
CA ALA A 69 -2.48 7.63 9.58
C ALA A 69 -2.11 9.07 9.17
N ARG A 70 -2.06 9.36 7.86
CA ARG A 70 -1.89 10.71 7.34
C ARG A 70 -3.04 11.64 7.74
N ALA A 71 -4.29 11.19 7.57
CA ALA A 71 -5.48 12.00 7.82
C ALA A 71 -5.68 12.32 9.30
N THR A 72 -5.21 11.45 10.21
CA THR A 72 -5.34 11.64 11.66
C THR A 72 -4.07 12.21 12.31
N GLY A 73 -3.03 12.51 11.54
CA GLY A 73 -1.75 13.03 12.05
C GLY A 73 -0.87 11.99 12.76
N ALA A 74 -1.20 10.69 12.66
CA ALA A 74 -0.36 9.62 13.20
C ALA A 74 0.89 9.34 12.34
N ALA A 75 0.86 9.78 11.08
CA ALA A 75 2.01 9.85 10.19
C ALA A 75 2.33 11.32 9.87
N PRO A 76 3.62 11.70 9.70
CA PRO A 76 3.98 12.95 9.06
C PRO A 76 3.28 13.10 7.71
N PHE A 77 3.06 14.33 7.28
CA PHE A 77 2.48 14.58 5.96
C PHE A 77 3.39 14.01 4.87
N PHE A 78 2.81 13.24 3.95
CA PHE A 78 3.47 12.78 2.73
C PHE A 78 2.60 13.09 1.52
N ASN A 79 3.24 13.23 0.36
CA ASN A 79 2.61 13.48 -0.93
C ASN A 79 2.88 12.36 -1.96
N ALA A 80 3.64 11.32 -1.62
CA ALA A 80 3.73 10.07 -2.37
C ALA A 80 3.88 8.84 -1.49
N VAL A 81 3.62 7.67 -2.08
CA VAL A 81 3.93 6.37 -1.48
C VAL A 81 4.97 5.67 -2.35
N VAL A 82 5.99 5.10 -1.73
CA VAL A 82 6.96 4.22 -2.38
C VAL A 82 6.74 2.79 -1.88
N ALA A 83 6.48 1.89 -2.81
CA ALA A 83 6.27 0.48 -2.54
C ALA A 83 7.58 -0.32 -2.67
N ARG A 84 7.88 -1.12 -1.64
CA ARG A 84 8.92 -2.17 -1.66
C ARG A 84 8.21 -3.50 -1.59
N ALA A 85 8.07 -4.16 -2.74
CA ALA A 85 7.30 -5.38 -2.87
C ALA A 85 7.90 -6.29 -3.93
N SER A 86 7.60 -7.58 -3.82
CA SER A 86 7.77 -8.59 -4.86
C SER A 86 6.90 -8.27 -6.09
N ALA A 87 7.07 -9.03 -7.17
CA ALA A 87 6.22 -8.91 -8.36
C ALA A 87 4.73 -9.20 -8.05
N ALA A 88 4.46 -10.18 -7.19
CA ALA A 88 3.10 -10.50 -6.75
C ALA A 88 2.50 -9.38 -5.89
N GLY A 89 3.28 -8.84 -4.94
CA GLY A 89 2.88 -7.68 -4.15
C GLY A 89 2.61 -6.45 -5.00
N ALA A 90 3.45 -6.19 -6.01
CA ALA A 90 3.24 -5.10 -6.96
C ALA A 90 1.95 -5.29 -7.79
N ALA A 91 1.67 -6.52 -8.24
CA ALA A 91 0.42 -6.85 -8.91
C ALA A 91 -0.80 -6.65 -7.99
N ALA A 92 -0.72 -7.04 -6.72
CA ALA A 92 -1.78 -6.83 -5.73
C ALA A 92 -2.04 -5.34 -5.44
N ILE A 93 -0.98 -4.52 -5.40
CA ILE A 93 -1.09 -3.06 -5.27
C ILE A 93 -1.78 -2.50 -6.52
N LYS A 94 -1.34 -2.86 -7.73
CA LYS A 94 -1.97 -2.41 -8.98
C LYS A 94 -3.45 -2.80 -9.05
N ALA A 95 -3.78 -4.05 -8.70
CA ALA A 95 -5.16 -4.52 -8.64
C ALA A 95 -5.99 -3.74 -7.61
N SER A 96 -5.40 -3.37 -6.46
CA SER A 96 -6.07 -2.52 -5.47
C SER A 96 -6.37 -1.12 -6.03
N LEU A 97 -5.40 -0.52 -6.73
CA LEU A 97 -5.59 0.81 -7.34
C LEU A 97 -6.63 0.82 -8.46
N GLN A 98 -6.88 -0.33 -9.10
CA GLN A 98 -7.86 -0.47 -10.18
C GLN A 98 -9.25 -0.86 -9.66
N ASN A 99 -9.31 -1.80 -8.73
CA ASN A 99 -10.55 -2.50 -8.38
C ASN A 99 -11.11 -2.11 -7.00
N ASP A 100 -10.32 -1.50 -6.11
CA ASP A 100 -10.82 -1.01 -4.82
C ASP A 100 -11.25 0.47 -4.92
N PRO A 101 -12.54 0.80 -4.70
CA PRO A 101 -13.03 2.18 -4.82
C PRO A 101 -12.36 3.16 -3.86
N LEU A 102 -11.96 2.72 -2.66
CA LEU A 102 -11.36 3.61 -1.66
C LEU A 102 -9.90 3.88 -1.96
N ALA A 103 -9.17 2.87 -2.45
CA ALA A 103 -7.80 3.00 -2.92
C ALA A 103 -7.75 3.87 -4.18
N SER A 104 -8.56 3.60 -5.20
CA SER A 104 -8.58 4.35 -6.47
C SER A 104 -9.00 5.82 -6.31
N ALA A 105 -9.84 6.14 -5.31
CA ALA A 105 -10.23 7.51 -4.99
C ALA A 105 -9.10 8.32 -4.31
N ARG A 106 -8.19 7.66 -3.60
CA ARG A 106 -7.15 8.30 -2.78
C ARG A 106 -5.75 8.21 -3.39
N PHE A 107 -5.51 7.17 -4.14
CA PHE A 107 -4.21 6.81 -4.70
C PHE A 107 -4.30 6.63 -6.22
N ARG A 108 -3.16 6.78 -6.87
CA ARG A 108 -2.99 6.51 -8.31
C ARG A 108 -1.63 5.87 -8.53
N LEU A 109 -1.44 5.22 -9.67
CA LEU A 109 -0.10 4.85 -10.10
C LEU A 109 0.70 6.12 -10.39
N GLY A 110 1.93 6.19 -9.86
CA GLY A 110 2.91 7.17 -10.27
C GLY A 110 3.57 6.73 -11.58
N ASP A 111 3.96 7.70 -12.42
CA ASP A 111 4.80 7.41 -13.58
C ASP A 111 6.15 6.87 -13.11
N GLU A 112 6.78 6.01 -13.91
CA GLU A 112 8.16 5.64 -13.63
C GLU A 112 9.04 6.89 -13.69
N PRO A 113 9.95 7.10 -12.73
CA PRO A 113 10.92 8.17 -12.85
C PRO A 113 11.75 7.90 -14.12
N GLY A 114 11.64 8.80 -15.10
CA GLY A 114 12.51 8.80 -16.29
C GLY A 114 13.96 9.08 -15.95
#